data_AF-A0A960WGL5-F1
#
_entry.id   AF-A0A960WGL5-F1
#
_cell.length_a   1.000
_cell.length_b   1.000
_cell.length_c   1.000
_cell.angle_alpha   90.00
_cell.angle_beta   90.00
_cell.angle_gamma   90.00
#
_symmetry.space_group_name_H-M   'P 1'
#
loop_
_entity.id
_entity.type
_entity.pdbx_description
1 polymer ?
#
loop_
_entity_poly.entity_id
_entity_poly.type
_entity_poly.pdbx_seq_one_letter_code
_entity_poly.pdbx_strand_id
1 'polypeptide(L)' 'MGKLELILLQELFDKPDAQMRLSQLEVITGKEGRDLRNALENLKDLGFVLEELDKYFISSTGMAEAKSRWA' A
#
# COMPACT_ATOMS: atom_id res chain seq x y z
N MET A 1 12.16 -3.60 3.49
CA MET A 1 11.10 -2.77 2.89
C MET A 1 11.75 -1.73 2.00
N GLY A 2 11.40 -1.70 0.72
CA GLY A 2 11.95 -0.72 -0.22
C GLY A 2 11.23 0.64 -0.16
N LYS A 3 11.72 1.59 -0.96
CA LYS A 3 11.18 2.96 -1.01
C LYS A 3 9.74 3.00 -1.52
N LEU A 4 9.40 2.18 -2.52
CA LEU A 4 8.07 2.16 -3.11
C LEU A 4 7.04 1.56 -2.15
N GLU A 5 7.42 0.52 -1.41
CA GLU A 5 6.60 -0.09 -0.37
C GLU A 5 6.26 0.91 0.74
N LEU A 6 7.22 1.73 1.16
CA LEU A 6 6.97 2.78 2.15
C LEU A 6 6.00 3.85 1.63
N ILE A 7 6.16 4.28 0.38
CA ILE A 7 5.25 5.25 -0.26
C ILE A 7 3.84 4.66 -0.32
N LEU A 8 3.69 3.41 -0.77
CA LEU A 8 2.38 2.76 -0.88
C LEU A 8 1.72 2.54 0.49
N LEU A 9 2.50 2.11 1.48
CA LEU A 9 2.01 1.96 2.85
C LEU A 9 1.53 3.30 3.42
N GLN A 10 2.28 4.38 3.17
CA GLN A 10 1.89 5.73 3.58
C GLN A 10 0.61 6.19 2.88
N GLU A 11 0.50 6.02 1.55
CA GLU A 11 -0.69 6.41 0.79
C GLU A 11 -1.96 5.68 1.24
N LEU A 12 -1.85 4.38 1.52
CA LEU A 12 -2.97 3.59 2.06
C LEU A 12 -3.28 3.96 3.52
N PHE A 13 -2.29 4.38 4.29
CA PHE A 13 -2.47 4.85 5.67
C PHE A 13 -3.17 6.22 5.73
N ASP A 14 -2.78 7.15 4.88
CA ASP A 14 -3.36 8.50 4.81
C ASP A 14 -4.82 8.47 4.33
N LYS A 15 -5.23 7.37 3.68
CA LYS A 15 -6.59 7.12 3.21
C LYS A 15 -7.09 5.75 3.72
N PRO A 16 -7.28 5.56 5.04
CA PRO A 16 -7.46 4.24 5.64
C PRO A 16 -8.80 3.58 5.25
N ASP A 17 -9.79 4.38 4.85
CA ASP A 17 -11.07 3.88 4.30
C ASP A 17 -11.04 3.71 2.77
N ALA A 18 -9.95 4.11 2.10
CA ALA A 18 -9.85 4.05 0.65
C ALA A 18 -9.30 2.69 0.21
N GLN A 19 -10.20 1.89 -0.32
CA GLN A 19 -9.82 0.77 -1.19
C GLN A 19 -9.30 1.34 -2.52
N MET A 20 -8.00 1.18 -2.78
CA MET A 20 -7.35 1.76 -3.96
C MET A 20 -7.11 0.71 -5.04
N ARG A 21 -7.47 1.01 -6.28
CA ARG A 21 -7.08 0.19 -7.44
C ARG A 21 -5.64 0.45 -7.84
N LEU A 22 -5.02 -0.51 -8.54
CA LEU A 22 -3.68 -0.35 -9.09
C LEU A 22 -3.54 0.93 -9.93
N SER A 23 -4.53 1.23 -10.77
CA SER A 23 -4.53 2.44 -11.62
C SER A 23 -4.54 3.75 -10.84
N GLN A 24 -5.14 3.77 -9.64
CA GLN A 24 -5.10 4.94 -8.77
C GLN A 24 -3.71 5.11 -8.15
N LEU A 25 -3.08 4.00 -7.78
CA LEU A 25 -1.71 3.99 -7.25
C LEU A 25 -0.69 4.40 -8.34
N GLU A 26 -0.90 4.01 -9.60
CA GLU A 26 -0.11 4.48 -10.75
C GLU A 26 -0.15 6.01 -10.88
N VAL A 27 -1.35 6.59 -10.82
CA VAL A 27 -1.53 8.06 -10.90
C VAL A 27 -0.85 8.79 -9.74
N ILE A 28 -0.94 8.26 -8.53
CA ILE A 28 -0.39 8.91 -7.32
C ILE A 28 1.13 8.81 -7.28
N THR A 29 1.67 7.62 -7.56
CA THR A 29 3.10 7.36 -7.40
C THR A 29 3.91 7.70 -8.65
N GLY A 30 3.24 7.85 -9.81
CA GLY A 30 3.89 7.98 -11.11
C GLY A 30 4.70 6.74 -11.51
N LYS A 31 4.42 5.58 -10.90
CA LYS A 31 5.10 4.31 -11.15
C LYS A 31 4.29 3.41 -12.05
N GLU A 32 4.99 2.54 -12.78
CA GLU A 32 4.36 1.53 -13.61
C GLU A 32 3.72 0.43 -12.76
N GLY A 33 2.59 -0.11 -13.24
CA GLY A 33 1.87 -1.17 -12.55
C GLY A 33 2.69 -2.43 -12.26
N ARG A 34 3.76 -2.71 -13.01
CA ARG A 34 4.67 -3.82 -12.69
C ARG A 34 5.42 -3.60 -11.38
N ASP A 35 6.01 -2.41 -11.21
CA ASP A 35 6.75 -2.06 -9.99
C ASP A 35 5.81 -2.01 -8.79
N LEU A 36 4.61 -1.45 -9.00
CA LEU A 36 3.57 -1.38 -7.97
C LEU A 36 3.08 -2.75 -7.54
N ARG A 37 2.82 -3.68 -8.46
CA ARG A 37 2.45 -5.06 -8.10
C ARG A 37 3.53 -5.72 -7.27
N ASN A 38 4.80 -5.62 -7.68
CA ASN A 38 5.90 -6.20 -6.90
C ASN A 38 5.97 -5.62 -5.48
N ALA A 39 5.80 -4.30 -5.33
CA ALA A 39 5.79 -3.65 -4.03
C ALA A 39 4.55 -4.01 -3.19
N LEU A 40 3.38 -4.12 -3.80
CA LEU A 40 2.13 -4.53 -3.13
C LEU A 40 2.19 -5.99 -2.69
N GLU A 41 2.75 -6.90 -3.49
CA GLU A 41 2.98 -8.29 -3.08
C GLU A 41 3.93 -8.36 -1.87
N ASN A 42 5.04 -7.60 -1.88
CA ASN A 42 5.92 -7.52 -0.71
C ASN A 42 5.17 -7.03 0.55
N LEU A 43 4.30 -6.03 0.41
CA LEU A 43 3.50 -5.52 1.53
C LEU A 43 2.43 -6.52 2.00
N LYS A 44 1.87 -7.31 1.09
CA LYS A 44 0.94 -8.41 1.41
C LYS A 44 1.64 -9.54 2.15
N ASP A 45 2.83 -9.94 1.71
CA ASP A 45 3.64 -10.97 2.36
C ASP A 45 4.03 -10.58 3.80
N LEU A 46 4.23 -9.29 4.05
CA LEU A 46 4.47 -8.74 5.40
C LEU A 46 3.18 -8.57 6.22
N GLY A 47 2.02 -8.81 5.62
CA GLY A 47 0.71 -8.69 6.27
C GLY A 47 0.24 -7.24 6.45
N PHE A 48 0.83 -6.27 5.74
CA PHE A 48 0.54 -4.84 5.92
C PHE A 48 -0.56 -4.32 5.01
N VAL A 49 -0.74 -4.97 3.87
CA VAL A 49 -1.76 -4.63 2.87
C VAL A 49 -2.60 -5.88 2.57
N LEU A 50 -3.89 -5.67 2.34
CA LEU A 50 -4.83 -6.68 1.89
C LEU A 50 -5.32 -6.33 0.48
N GLU A 51 -5.71 -7.36 -0.26
CA GLU A 51 -6.26 -7.23 -1.62
C GLU A 51 -7.63 -7.91 -1.69
N GLU A 52 -8.65 -7.17 -2.11
CA GLU A 52 -10.00 -7.68 -2.31
C GLU A 52 -10.60 -7.07 -3.59
N LEU A 53 -11.10 -7.91 -4.50
CA LEU A 53 -11.75 -7.49 -5.75
C LEU A 53 -10.94 -6.44 -6.56
N ASP A 54 -9.63 -6.68 -6.71
CA ASP A 54 -8.69 -5.77 -7.40
C ASP A 54 -8.57 -4.38 -6.74
N LYS A 55 -8.73 -4.35 -5.41
CA LYS A 55 -8.47 -3.16 -4.60
C LYS A 55 -7.57 -3.50 -3.43
N TYR A 56 -6.68 -2.57 -3.12
CA TYR A 56 -5.71 -2.66 -2.04
C TYR A 56 -6.12 -1.74 -0.90
N PHE A 57 -5.97 -2.22 0.34
CA PHE A 57 -6.26 -1.44 1.54
C PHE A 57 -5.32 -1.86 2.67
N ILE A 58 -5.08 -0.95 3.61
CA ILE A 58 -4.18 -1.18 4.73
C ILE A 58 -4.81 -2.14 5.75
N SER A 59 -4.04 -3.13 6.20
CA SER A 59 -4.47 -4.05 7.26
C SER A 59 -4.34 -3.42 8.64
N SER A 60 -4.88 -4.06 9.67
CA SER A 60 -4.64 -3.65 11.08
C SER A 60 -3.15 -3.67 11.44
N THR A 61 -2.40 -4.67 10.98
CA THR A 61 -0.94 -4.76 11.17
C THR A 61 -0.23 -3.63 10.44
N GLY A 62 -0.62 -3.35 9.19
CA GLY A 62 -0.09 -2.23 8.41
C GLY A 62 -0.36 -0.88 9.07
N MET A 63 -1.56 -0.68 9.64
CA MET A 63 -1.90 0.54 10.38
C MET A 63 -1.01 0.70 11.62
N ALA A 64 -0.75 -0.38 12.37
CA ALA A 64 0.12 -0.32 13.54
C ALA A 64 1.56 0.04 13.15
N GLU A 65 2.07 -0.58 12.09
CA GLU A 65 3.39 -0.27 11.54
C GLU A 65 3.47 1.18 11.07
N ALA A 66 2.49 1.64 10.27
CA ALA A 66 2.44 2.99 9.75
C ALA A 66 2.40 4.04 10.88
N LYS A 67 1.56 3.83 11.90
CA LYS A 67 1.53 4.69 13.09
C LYS A 67 2.87 4.73 13.81
N SER A 68 3.58 3.62 13.96
CA SER A 68 4.89 3.62 14.62
C SER A 68 5.96 4.47 13.90
N ARG A 69 5.76 4.71 12.60
CA ARG A 69 6.70 5.45 11.73
C ARG A 69 6.34 6.91 11.54
N TRP A 70 5.04 7.21 11.44
CA TRP A 70 4.53 8.52 11.02
C TRP A 70 3.57 9.20 12.01
N ALA A 71 3.25 8.58 13.16
CA ALA A 71 2.46 9.23 14.22
C ALA A 71 3.28 10.17 15.10
#